data_AF-A0A2V7JJ19-F1
#
_entry.id   AF-A0A2V7JJ19-F1
#
_cell.length_a   1.000
_cell.length_b   1.000
_cell.length_c   1.000
_cell.angle_alpha   90.00
_cell.angle_beta   90.00
_cell.angle_gamma   90.00
#
_symmetry.space_group_name_H-M   'P 1'
#
loop_
_entity.id
_entity.type
_entity.pdbx_description
1 polymer ?
#
loop_
_entity_poly.entity_id
_entity_poly.type
_entity_poly.pdbx_seq_one_letter_code
_entity_poly.pdbx_strand_id
1 'polypeptide(L)'
;MIIRLVFIALCLSGTAGSQERFADLLLKDSLSFALPNDFVAVAVVANPDVQYQFAMKSKVAKAEIRYAIFPVMQSTSLWLETICLNLSGGKACDVKRFPAQAVRAEFDADDGWTSVTSLNSEFGRGYSYCMTNLIHKDRVADVVIFILFDEMKVLQPLLFQDAVFHALKFK
;
A
#
# COMPACT_ATOMS: atom_id res chain seq x y z
N MET A 1 -15.23 -10.66 -28.90
CA MET A 1 -14.51 -11.27 -27.76
C MET A 1 -13.26 -10.43 -27.51
N ILE A 2 -13.31 -9.52 -26.53
CA ILE A 2 -12.20 -8.57 -26.27
C ILE A 2 -11.17 -9.30 -25.41
N ILE A 3 -10.01 -9.61 -26.00
CA ILE A 3 -8.87 -10.18 -25.30
C ILE A 3 -8.29 -9.08 -24.41
N ARG A 4 -8.44 -9.20 -23.09
CA ARG A 4 -7.74 -8.34 -22.13
C ARG A 4 -6.28 -8.80 -22.08
N LEU A 5 -5.37 -8.02 -22.69
CA LEU A 5 -3.94 -8.17 -22.50
C LEU A 5 -3.61 -7.92 -21.02
N VAL A 6 -3.01 -8.91 -20.36
CA VAL A 6 -2.36 -8.75 -19.06
C VAL A 6 -0.90 -8.39 -19.33
N PHE A 7 -0.52 -7.14 -19.11
CA PHE A 7 0.88 -6.72 -19.16
C PHE A 7 1.56 -7.13 -17.86
N ILE A 8 2.46 -8.12 -17.93
CA ILE A 8 3.35 -8.48 -16.83
C ILE A 8 4.49 -7.44 -16.82
N ALA A 9 4.42 -6.48 -15.89
CA ALA A 9 5.48 -5.51 -15.69
C ALA A 9 6.71 -6.19 -15.05
N LEU A 10 7.83 -6.25 -15.79
CA LEU A 10 9.12 -6.70 -15.26
C LEU A 10 9.61 -5.66 -14.24
N CYS A 11 9.52 -6.00 -12.95
CA CYS A 11 10.05 -5.16 -11.87
C CYS A 11 11.55 -5.44 -11.71
N LEU A 12 12.39 -4.42 -11.92
CA LEU A 12 13.82 -4.47 -11.61
C LEU A 12 14.01 -4.41 -10.09
N SER A 13 14.32 -5.55 -9.45
CA SER A 13 14.62 -5.61 -8.02
C SER A 13 16.12 -5.46 -7.77
N GLY A 14 16.52 -4.43 -7.03
CA GLY A 14 17.83 -4.40 -6.35
C GLY A 14 17.81 -5.35 -5.16
N THR A 15 18.84 -6.17 -4.99
CA THR A 15 18.92 -7.18 -3.92
C THR A 15 19.21 -6.54 -2.57
N ALA A 16 18.23 -6.58 -1.66
CA ALA A 16 18.42 -6.35 -0.23
C ALA A 16 17.63 -7.41 0.56
N GLY A 17 18.32 -8.44 1.07
CA GLY A 17 17.71 -9.57 1.80
C GLY A 17 16.83 -10.47 0.93
N SER A 18 16.61 -11.73 1.35
CA SER A 18 15.70 -12.66 0.65
C SER A 18 14.22 -12.31 0.90
N GLN A 19 13.84 -11.05 0.74
CA GLN A 19 12.45 -10.64 0.81
C GLN A 19 11.68 -11.31 -0.33
N GLU A 20 10.53 -11.90 -0.03
CA GLU A 20 9.66 -12.48 -1.06
C GLU A 20 9.34 -11.42 -2.11
N ARG A 21 9.42 -11.80 -3.39
CA ARG A 21 9.14 -10.87 -4.48
C ARG A 21 7.66 -10.54 -4.49
N PHE A 22 7.33 -9.30 -4.82
CA PHE A 22 5.93 -8.86 -4.91
C PHE A 22 5.07 -9.78 -5.78
N ALA A 23 5.55 -10.15 -6.97
CA ALA A 23 4.82 -11.04 -7.87
C ALA A 23 4.56 -12.44 -7.27
N ASP A 24 5.49 -12.97 -6.48
CA ASP A 24 5.34 -14.27 -5.82
C ASP A 24 4.27 -14.19 -4.74
N LEU A 25 4.26 -13.11 -3.95
CA LEU A 25 3.21 -12.83 -2.95
C LEU A 25 1.85 -12.62 -3.61
N LEU A 26 1.78 -11.93 -4.76
CA LEU A 26 0.52 -11.76 -5.47
C LEU A 26 -0.10 -13.10 -5.88
N LEU A 27 0.74 -14.04 -6.35
CA LEU A 27 0.29 -15.39 -6.71
C LEU A 27 -0.09 -16.21 -5.48
N LYS A 28 0.77 -16.20 -4.44
CA LYS A 28 0.57 -16.95 -3.19
C LYS A 28 -0.74 -16.56 -2.49
N ASP A 29 -1.00 -15.26 -2.39
CA ASP A 29 -2.08 -14.70 -1.57
C ASP A 29 -3.31 -14.33 -2.41
N SER A 30 -3.39 -14.82 -3.66
CA SER A 30 -4.51 -14.59 -4.58
C SER A 30 -4.86 -13.11 -4.78
N LEU A 31 -3.85 -12.27 -4.91
CA LEU A 31 -4.01 -10.84 -5.15
C LEU A 31 -4.01 -10.52 -6.66
N SER A 32 -4.62 -9.40 -7.00
CA SER A 32 -4.54 -8.74 -8.30
C SER A 32 -3.86 -7.39 -8.14
N PHE A 33 -2.93 -7.09 -9.05
CA PHE A 33 -2.31 -5.77 -9.14
C PHE A 33 -2.45 -5.21 -10.56
N ALA A 34 -2.85 -3.94 -10.67
CA ALA A 34 -2.88 -3.20 -11.92
C ALA A 34 -2.14 -1.87 -11.74
N LEU A 35 -1.03 -1.69 -12.47
CA LEU A 35 -0.28 -0.43 -12.45
C LEU A 35 -1.10 0.66 -13.14
N PRO A 36 -1.47 1.77 -12.46
CA PRO A 36 -2.21 2.85 -13.11
C PRO A 36 -1.35 3.59 -14.14
N ASN A 37 -1.98 4.08 -15.22
CA ASN A 37 -1.27 4.67 -16.37
C ASN A 37 -0.38 5.87 -15.99
N ASP A 38 -0.77 6.64 -14.99
CA ASP A 38 -0.04 7.84 -14.56
C ASP A 38 1.04 7.56 -13.51
N PHE A 39 1.41 6.29 -13.36
CA PHE A 39 2.42 5.83 -12.42
C PHE A 39 3.54 5.08 -13.13
N VAL A 40 4.72 5.15 -12.54
CA VAL A 40 5.89 4.38 -12.96
C VAL A 40 6.43 3.62 -11.76
N ALA A 41 6.73 2.33 -11.94
CA ALA A 41 7.39 1.54 -10.92
C ALA A 41 8.79 2.12 -10.61
N VAL A 42 9.16 2.12 -9.34
CA VAL A 42 10.47 2.57 -8.88
C VAL A 42 11.13 1.49 -8.02
N ALA A 43 12.45 1.60 -7.83
CA ALA A 43 13.19 0.65 -7.02
C ALA A 43 12.69 0.66 -5.57
N VAL A 44 12.58 -0.53 -4.98
CA VAL A 44 12.36 -0.70 -3.54
C VAL A 44 13.65 -0.27 -2.81
N VAL A 45 13.49 0.58 -1.81
CA VAL A 45 14.57 1.04 -0.94
C VAL A 45 14.44 0.30 0.37
N ALA A 46 15.50 -0.40 0.78
CA ALA A 46 15.54 -1.06 2.08
C ALA A 46 15.29 -0.02 3.18
N ASN A 47 14.35 -0.32 4.08
CA ASN A 47 13.94 0.61 5.10
C ASN A 47 13.83 -0.10 6.47
N PRO A 48 14.46 0.45 7.52
CA PRO A 48 14.45 -0.18 8.84
C PRO A 48 13.13 0.00 9.61
N ASP A 49 12.32 0.99 9.25
CA ASP A 49 11.08 1.32 9.96
C ASP A 49 9.93 0.42 9.49
N VAL A 50 9.76 0.27 8.18
CA VAL A 50 8.69 -0.52 7.55
C VAL A 50 9.17 -1.09 6.21
N GLN A 51 9.04 -2.42 6.05
CA GLN A 51 9.34 -3.10 4.79
C GLN A 51 8.19 -2.99 3.79
N TYR A 52 8.51 -2.99 2.50
CA TYR A 52 7.54 -3.00 1.40
C TYR A 52 8.12 -3.75 0.20
N GLN A 53 7.28 -4.34 -0.65
CA GLN A 53 7.72 -5.20 -1.76
C GLN A 53 7.57 -4.52 -3.13
N PHE A 54 6.78 -3.45 -3.24
CA PHE A 54 6.62 -2.71 -4.49
C PHE A 54 6.43 -1.21 -4.24
N ALA A 55 6.95 -0.39 -5.14
CA ALA A 55 6.74 1.05 -5.12
C ALA A 55 6.55 1.63 -6.52
N MET A 56 5.77 2.71 -6.59
CA MET A 56 5.54 3.47 -7.80
C MET A 56 5.40 4.96 -7.51
N LYS A 57 5.78 5.81 -8.45
CA LYS A 57 5.63 7.27 -8.34
C LYS A 57 4.64 7.80 -9.36
N SER A 58 3.86 8.79 -8.94
CA SER A 58 3.00 9.54 -9.85
C SER A 58 3.86 10.38 -10.81
N LYS A 59 3.46 10.44 -12.08
CA LYS A 59 4.05 11.32 -13.10
C LYS A 59 3.48 12.74 -13.04
N VAL A 60 2.34 12.93 -12.38
CA VAL A 60 1.55 14.17 -12.42
C VAL A 60 1.48 14.90 -11.08
N ALA A 61 1.77 14.21 -9.97
CA ALA A 61 1.77 14.79 -8.64
C ALA A 61 3.00 14.34 -7.84
N LYS A 62 3.39 15.11 -6.81
CA LYS A 62 4.40 14.67 -5.84
C LYS A 62 3.81 13.62 -4.90
N ALA A 63 3.76 12.39 -5.37
CA ALA A 63 3.27 11.24 -4.62
C ALA A 63 4.05 9.96 -4.93
N GLU A 64 4.25 9.14 -3.90
CA GLU A 64 4.81 7.78 -4.02
C GLU A 64 3.88 6.80 -3.31
N ILE A 65 3.61 5.69 -3.98
CA ILE A 65 2.77 4.62 -3.45
C ILE A 65 3.66 3.43 -3.18
N ARG A 66 3.56 2.87 -1.99
CA ARG A 66 4.28 1.66 -1.60
C ARG A 66 3.28 0.60 -1.15
N TYR A 67 3.57 -0.64 -1.50
CA TYR A 67 2.74 -1.78 -1.16
C TYR A 67 3.55 -2.77 -0.34
N ALA A 68 3.01 -3.14 0.81
CA ALA A 68 3.52 -4.21 1.64
C ALA A 68 2.49 -5.32 1.76
N ILE A 69 2.95 -6.57 1.72
CA ILE A 69 2.13 -7.76 1.94
C ILE A 69 2.78 -8.53 3.08
N PHE A 70 2.00 -8.77 4.14
CA PHE A 70 2.43 -9.45 5.36
C PHE A 70 1.57 -10.69 5.59
N PRO A 71 2.10 -11.70 6.30
CA PRO A 71 1.27 -12.72 6.93
C PRO A 71 0.20 -12.07 7.82
N VAL A 72 -0.92 -12.77 8.01
CA VAL A 72 -2.01 -12.30 8.88
C VAL A 72 -1.51 -11.99 10.29
N MET A 73 -1.80 -10.77 10.75
CA MET A 73 -1.60 -10.33 12.13
C MET A 73 -2.84 -10.56 12.98
N GLN A 74 -2.64 -10.92 14.25
CA GLN A 74 -3.74 -11.23 15.18
C GLN A 74 -4.67 -10.03 15.44
N SER A 75 -4.12 -8.81 15.42
CA SER A 75 -4.90 -7.58 15.59
C SER A 75 -4.51 -6.57 14.52
N THR A 76 -5.37 -6.43 13.53
CA THR A 76 -5.17 -5.55 12.37
C THR A 76 -5.11 -4.08 12.77
N SER A 77 -5.93 -3.65 13.74
CA SER A 77 -5.91 -2.27 14.25
C SER A 77 -4.62 -1.93 15.00
N LEU A 78 -4.16 -2.81 15.89
CA LEU A 78 -2.88 -2.63 16.60
C LEU A 78 -1.70 -2.69 15.64
N TRP A 79 -1.82 -3.51 14.59
CA TRP A 79 -0.80 -3.57 13.55
C TRP A 79 -0.69 -2.25 12.79
N LEU A 80 -1.82 -1.69 12.35
CA LEU A 80 -1.83 -0.37 11.71
C LEU A 80 -1.30 0.71 12.66
N GLU A 81 -1.70 0.70 13.93
CA GLU A 81 -1.20 1.65 14.92
C GLU A 81 0.33 1.59 15.07
N THR A 82 0.90 0.37 15.12
CA THR A 82 2.35 0.15 15.17
C THR A 82 3.06 0.73 13.95
N ILE A 83 2.52 0.46 12.75
CA ILE A 83 3.03 1.02 11.51
C ILE A 83 3.01 2.55 11.58
N CYS A 84 1.88 3.14 11.98
CA CYS A 84 1.75 4.59 12.03
C CYS A 84 2.69 5.24 13.07
N LEU A 85 2.94 4.58 14.21
CA LEU A 85 3.94 5.02 15.20
C LEU A 85 5.36 5.03 14.62
N ASN A 86 5.74 3.99 13.86
CA ASN A 86 7.03 3.95 13.18
C ASN A 86 7.15 5.09 12.15
N LEU A 87 6.09 5.33 11.39
CA LEU A 87 6.07 6.38 10.35
C LEU A 87 6.15 7.80 10.93
N SER A 88 5.53 8.02 12.09
CA SER A 88 5.37 9.34 12.71
C SER A 88 6.48 9.73 13.70
N GLY A 89 7.43 8.83 13.94
CA GLY A 89 8.42 8.99 15.00
C GLY A 89 7.80 8.95 16.41
N GLY A 90 6.81 8.07 16.62
CA GLY A 90 6.21 7.79 17.92
C GLY A 90 4.99 8.64 18.29
N LYS A 91 4.45 9.44 17.36
CA LYS A 91 3.21 10.20 17.60
C LYS A 91 1.98 9.33 17.37
N ALA A 92 1.04 9.39 18.31
CA ALA A 92 -0.25 8.71 18.19
C ALA A 92 -0.97 9.12 16.90
N CYS A 93 -1.69 8.16 16.32
CA CYS A 93 -2.31 8.29 15.01
C CYS A 93 -3.81 8.09 15.10
N ASP A 94 -4.57 8.83 14.28
CA ASP A 94 -6.01 8.69 14.19
C ASP A 94 -6.34 7.51 13.26
N VAL A 95 -6.50 6.33 13.85
CA VAL A 95 -6.82 5.08 13.14
C VAL A 95 -8.34 4.94 13.04
N LYS A 96 -8.83 4.73 11.82
CA LYS A 96 -10.26 4.56 11.52
C LYS A 96 -10.49 3.25 10.81
N ARG A 97 -11.58 2.58 11.16
CA ARG A 97 -12.04 1.37 10.47
C ARG A 97 -12.84 1.76 9.24
N PHE A 98 -12.64 1.05 8.13
CA PHE A 98 -13.52 1.14 6.98
C PHE A 98 -14.86 0.42 7.24
N PRO A 99 -15.95 0.82 6.57
CA PRO A 99 -17.18 0.05 6.59
C PRO A 99 -16.95 -1.37 6.04
N ALA A 100 -17.30 -2.39 6.80
CA ALA A 100 -17.06 -3.79 6.41
C ALA A 100 -17.68 -4.16 5.05
N GLN A 101 -18.85 -3.61 4.73
CA GLN A 101 -19.50 -3.83 3.44
C GLN A 101 -18.66 -3.28 2.27
N ALA A 102 -18.03 -2.11 2.44
CA ALA A 102 -17.20 -1.51 1.41
C ALA A 102 -15.91 -2.32 1.20
N VAL A 103 -15.26 -2.74 2.29
CA VAL A 103 -14.07 -3.61 2.24
C VAL A 103 -14.37 -4.89 1.44
N ARG A 104 -15.48 -5.56 1.75
CA ARG A 104 -15.88 -6.78 1.04
C ARG A 104 -16.20 -6.51 -0.43
N ALA A 105 -16.95 -5.45 -0.74
CA ALA A 105 -17.38 -5.16 -2.09
C ALA A 105 -16.24 -4.69 -3.01
N GLU A 106 -15.28 -3.93 -2.48
CA GLU A 106 -14.27 -3.24 -3.27
C GLU A 106 -12.93 -4.00 -3.32
N PHE A 107 -12.61 -4.73 -2.24
CA PHE A 107 -11.33 -5.42 -2.08
C PHE A 107 -11.42 -6.95 -2.02
N ASP A 108 -12.64 -7.50 -2.00
CA ASP A 108 -12.89 -8.90 -1.65
C ASP A 108 -12.14 -9.29 -0.36
N ALA A 109 -12.27 -8.46 0.67
CA ALA A 109 -11.55 -8.62 1.93
C ALA A 109 -12.51 -8.64 3.14
N ASP A 110 -11.98 -8.98 4.32
CA ASP A 110 -12.77 -9.21 5.53
C ASP A 110 -12.75 -8.03 6.49
N ASP A 111 -11.63 -7.30 6.55
CA ASP A 111 -11.50 -6.10 7.39
C ASP A 111 -10.58 -5.05 6.77
N GLY A 112 -10.70 -3.80 7.21
CA GLY A 112 -9.87 -2.72 6.69
C GLY A 112 -9.81 -1.50 7.58
N TRP A 113 -8.64 -0.87 7.60
CA TRP A 113 -8.34 0.27 8.45
C TRP A 113 -7.53 1.32 7.69
N THR A 114 -7.63 2.57 8.13
CA THR A 114 -6.90 3.68 7.54
C THR A 114 -6.42 4.67 8.60
N SER A 115 -5.31 5.34 8.31
CA SER A 115 -4.88 6.52 9.04
C SER A 115 -4.16 7.49 8.10
N VAL A 116 -4.26 8.78 8.38
CA VAL A 116 -3.41 9.81 7.77
C VAL A 116 -2.47 10.31 8.85
N THR A 117 -1.17 10.24 8.57
CA THR A 117 -0.13 10.46 9.57
C THR A 117 0.93 11.42 9.01
N SER A 118 1.37 12.38 9.82
CA SER A 118 2.55 13.19 9.49
C SER A 118 3.82 12.34 9.59
N LEU A 119 4.70 12.44 8.60
CA LEU A 119 5.90 11.62 8.50
C LEU A 119 7.07 12.23 9.30
N ASN A 120 7.76 11.39 10.07
CA ASN A 120 9.00 11.71 10.76
C ASN A 120 9.84 10.43 10.90
N SER A 121 10.15 9.81 9.77
CA SER A 121 10.83 8.52 9.65
C SER A 121 11.67 8.47 8.38
N GLU A 122 12.60 7.51 8.31
CA GLU A 122 13.37 7.26 7.09
C GLU A 122 12.47 6.74 5.98
N PHE A 123 11.41 6.01 6.34
CA PHE A 123 10.39 5.57 5.39
C PHE A 123 9.77 6.76 4.65
N GLY A 124 9.39 7.79 5.39
CA GLY A 124 8.75 8.98 4.83
C GLY A 124 9.65 9.98 4.13
N ARG A 125 10.97 9.73 4.03
CA ARG A 125 11.94 10.75 3.63
C ARG A 125 11.56 11.43 2.30
N GLY A 126 11.43 12.75 2.34
CA GLY A 126 11.05 13.58 1.19
C GLY A 126 9.55 13.86 1.04
N TYR A 127 8.72 13.34 1.96
CA TYR A 127 7.27 13.55 2.01
C TYR A 127 6.81 14.04 3.39
N SER A 128 5.71 14.79 3.43
CA SER A 128 5.16 15.34 4.69
C SER A 128 4.16 14.42 5.38
N TYR A 129 3.38 13.68 4.60
CA TYR A 129 2.26 12.86 5.08
C TYR A 129 2.23 11.49 4.43
N CYS A 130 1.62 10.53 5.12
CA CYS A 130 1.27 9.23 4.58
C CYS A 130 -0.18 8.89 4.93
N MET A 131 -1.00 8.56 3.93
CA MET A 131 -2.22 7.79 4.16
C MET A 131 -1.84 6.32 4.11
N THR A 132 -2.09 5.61 5.21
CA THR A 132 -1.78 4.19 5.35
C THR A 132 -3.09 3.43 5.40
N ASN A 133 -3.30 2.52 4.46
CA ASN A 133 -4.49 1.68 4.40
C ASN A 133 -4.09 0.23 4.60
N LEU A 134 -4.65 -0.43 5.60
CA LEU A 134 -4.48 -1.86 5.85
C LEU A 134 -5.76 -2.56 5.41
N ILE A 135 -5.64 -3.53 4.52
CA ILE A 135 -6.72 -4.40 4.04
C ILE A 135 -6.39 -5.84 4.43
N HIS A 136 -7.30 -6.48 5.14
CA HIS A 136 -7.11 -7.78 5.77
C HIS A 136 -8.04 -8.84 5.16
N LYS A 137 -7.49 -10.01 4.85
CA LYS A 137 -8.24 -11.20 4.43
C LYS A 137 -7.93 -12.36 5.37
N ASP A 138 -8.96 -12.91 5.98
CA ASP A 138 -8.88 -13.96 6.99
C ASP A 138 -8.07 -15.15 6.47
N ARG A 139 -7.04 -15.54 7.23
CA ARG A 139 -6.15 -16.68 6.93
C ARG A 139 -5.41 -16.58 5.59
N VAL A 140 -5.38 -15.41 4.95
CA VAL A 140 -4.65 -15.17 3.70
C VAL A 140 -3.49 -14.22 3.96
N ALA A 141 -3.73 -12.91 4.07
CA ALA A 141 -2.67 -11.91 4.23
C ALA A 141 -3.23 -10.56 4.75
N ASP A 142 -2.30 -9.72 5.23
CA ASP A 142 -2.49 -8.30 5.44
C ASP A 142 -1.79 -7.51 4.34
N VAL A 143 -2.54 -6.67 3.63
CA VAL A 143 -2.03 -5.77 2.60
C VAL A 143 -2.00 -4.36 3.15
N VAL A 144 -0.85 -3.68 3.05
CA VAL A 144 -0.72 -2.28 3.45
C VAL A 144 -0.36 -1.42 2.24
N ILE A 145 -1.18 -0.40 1.99
CA ILE A 145 -1.00 0.59 0.93
C ILE A 145 -0.59 1.91 1.59
N PHE A 146 0.63 2.35 1.32
CA PHE A 146 1.17 3.63 1.76
C PHE A 146 1.07 4.63 0.62
N ILE A 147 0.40 5.75 0.85
CA ILE A 147 0.29 6.86 -0.09
C ILE A 147 1.05 8.04 0.53
N LEU A 148 2.28 8.28 0.08
CA LEU A 148 3.14 9.35 0.57
C LEU A 148 2.93 10.61 -0.28
N PHE A 149 2.73 11.76 0.37
CA PHE A 149 2.44 13.04 -0.29
C PHE A 149 2.80 14.25 0.59
N ASP A 150 2.87 15.44 0.00
CA ASP A 150 3.17 16.68 0.72
C ASP A 150 1.94 17.51 1.07
N GLU A 151 0.96 17.55 0.15
CA GLU A 151 -0.19 18.43 0.26
C GLU A 151 -1.49 17.61 0.27
N MET A 152 -2.36 17.83 1.26
CA MET A 152 -3.62 17.09 1.43
C MET A 152 -4.52 17.12 0.19
N LYS A 153 -4.47 18.20 -0.61
CA LYS A 153 -5.24 18.34 -1.86
C LYS A 153 -4.90 17.28 -2.91
N VAL A 154 -3.72 16.66 -2.83
CA VAL A 154 -3.27 15.62 -3.76
C VAL A 154 -3.99 14.30 -3.52
N LEU A 155 -4.50 14.06 -2.30
CA LEU A 155 -5.05 12.76 -1.92
C LEU A 155 -6.33 12.40 -2.70
N GLN A 156 -7.25 13.35 -2.87
CA GLN A 156 -8.52 13.06 -3.54
C GLN A 156 -8.33 12.61 -5.01
N PRO A 157 -7.56 13.31 -5.87
CA PRO A 157 -7.28 12.82 -7.21
C PRO A 157 -6.65 11.43 -7.24
N LEU A 158 -5.66 11.17 -6.37
CA LEU A 158 -4.99 9.87 -6.29
C LEU A 158 -5.95 8.71 -5.98
N LEU A 159 -6.90 8.94 -5.05
CA LEU A 159 -7.84 7.92 -4.61
C LEU A 159 -8.92 7.63 -5.67
N PHE A 160 -9.48 8.67 -6.30
CA PHE A 160 -10.70 8.53 -7.10
C PHE A 160 -10.48 8.58 -8.62
N GLN A 161 -9.48 9.31 -9.10
CA GLN A 161 -9.22 9.45 -10.54
C GLN A 161 -8.16 8.45 -11.00
N ASP A 162 -7.08 8.34 -10.23
CA ASP A 162 -5.94 7.50 -10.58
C ASP A 162 -6.13 6.04 -10.13
N ALA A 163 -7.22 5.75 -9.41
CA ALA A 163 -7.60 4.43 -8.92
C ALA A 163 -6.49 3.70 -8.15
N VAL A 164 -5.56 4.45 -7.54
CA VAL A 164 -4.40 3.91 -6.81
C VAL A 164 -4.85 3.05 -5.64
N PHE A 165 -5.94 3.45 -5.00
CA PHE A 165 -6.49 2.78 -3.83
C PHE A 165 -6.96 1.35 -4.16
N HIS A 166 -7.50 1.13 -5.36
CA HIS A 166 -7.99 -0.18 -5.81
C HIS A 166 -7.01 -0.92 -6.73
N ALA A 167 -5.80 -0.40 -6.90
CA ALA A 167 -4.78 -1.00 -7.77
C ALA A 167 -4.32 -2.38 -7.26
N LEU A 168 -4.36 -2.63 -5.95
CA LEU A 168 -4.07 -3.91 -5.31
C LEU A 168 -5.29 -4.40 -4.52
N LYS A 169 -5.78 -5.61 -4.80
CA LYS A 169 -6.91 -6.23 -4.08
C LYS A 169 -6.91 -7.75 -4.16
N PHE A 170 -7.63 -8.41 -3.26
CA PHE A 170 -7.86 -9.86 -3.30
C PHE A 170 -8.81 -10.24 -4.46
N LYS A 171 -8.81 -11.53 -4.82
CA LYS A 171 -9.59 -12.12 -5.91
C LYS A 171 -10.60 -13.13 -5.40
#